data_AF-A0A8C9EV70-F1
#
_entry.id   AF-A0A8C9EV70-F1
#
_cell.length_a   1.000
_cell.length_b   1.000
_cell.length_c   1.000
_cell.angle_alpha   90.00
_cell.angle_beta   90.00
_cell.angle_gamma   90.00
#
_symmetry.space_group_name_H-M   'P 1'
#
loop_
_entity.id
_entity.type
_entity.pdbx_description
1 polymer ?
#
loop_
_entity_poly.entity_id
_entity_poly.type
_entity_poly.pdbx_seq_one_letter_code
_entity_poly.pdbx_strand_id
1 'polypeptide(L)'
;LQKYIVQSDEKLVISASWAKDDDISRLLKSLPNWSNMAQPKQLRPKREEEEDFIRAAFGKESEVLIGNLGDKLIPQQEILRDVSDLKALANMHESLEWLAGRTKTAFSNLSATQTMSPGQDSHASMENLPASEQILQTLSELARSFQEMADRCLLVLHLEVRVHCFHYLIPLAKQGNYAIVANVESMDYDPLVVRLNKDISAIEEAMSASLQQHKFQYIFEGLGHLISCILINGAHYFKRISESGIKKMCRNIFILQQNLTNITMSREADLDFARQYYEMLYNTADELLNLVVDQGVKYTELEYIYALNLLHRSQTGVGDQTTQNMRLQRLKEIICEQAAIKQATKDKKITTV
;
A
#
# COMPACT_ATOMS: atom_id res chain seq x y z
N LEU A 1 -42.43 5.01 -22.65
CA LEU A 1 -42.13 4.48 -21.29
C LEU A 1 -41.18 3.30 -21.42
N GLN A 2 -39.89 3.58 -21.61
CA GLN A 2 -38.84 2.61 -21.32
C GLN A 2 -37.62 3.41 -20.91
N LYS A 3 -37.19 3.15 -19.67
CA LYS A 3 -36.21 3.91 -18.90
C LYS A 3 -34.85 3.93 -19.61
N TYR A 4 -34.54 5.05 -20.25
CA TYR A 4 -33.17 5.54 -20.28
C TYR A 4 -32.86 6.09 -18.88
N ILE A 5 -32.43 5.20 -17.98
CA ILE A 5 -31.60 5.66 -16.87
C ILE A 5 -30.25 5.92 -17.51
N VAL A 6 -29.95 7.20 -17.70
CA VAL A 6 -28.60 7.69 -17.93
C VAL A 6 -27.77 7.18 -16.75
N GLN A 7 -27.09 6.05 -16.90
CA GLN A 7 -25.87 5.79 -16.15
C GLN A 7 -24.89 6.84 -16.68
N SER A 8 -24.75 7.93 -15.93
CA SER A 8 -23.58 8.78 -16.07
C SER A 8 -22.37 7.86 -15.92
N ASP A 9 -21.59 7.70 -16.98
CA ASP A 9 -20.19 7.28 -16.91
C ASP A 9 -19.47 8.32 -16.04
N GLU A 10 -19.67 8.26 -14.72
CA GLU A 10 -18.77 8.91 -13.78
C GLU A 10 -17.42 8.25 -14.04
N LYS A 11 -16.49 9.01 -14.63
CA LYS A 11 -15.09 8.64 -14.71
C LYS A 11 -14.58 8.57 -13.26
N LEU A 12 -14.79 7.41 -12.64
CA LEU A 12 -14.51 7.21 -11.23
C LEU A 12 -12.99 7.11 -11.06
N VAL A 13 -12.44 8.04 -10.29
CA VAL A 13 -11.09 7.93 -9.76
C VAL A 13 -10.98 6.61 -8.98
N ILE A 14 -9.94 5.82 -9.25
CA ILE A 14 -9.79 4.47 -8.68
C ILE A 14 -9.77 4.50 -7.15
N SER A 15 -9.01 5.43 -6.56
CA SER A 15 -8.90 5.57 -5.10
C SER A 15 -10.25 5.84 -4.44
N ALA A 16 -11.08 6.70 -5.05
CA ALA A 16 -12.43 6.99 -4.58
C ALA A 16 -13.35 5.78 -4.69
N SER A 17 -13.24 5.01 -5.78
CA SER A 17 -13.97 3.75 -5.93
C SER A 17 -13.57 2.72 -4.88
N TRP A 18 -12.26 2.56 -4.63
CA TRP A 18 -11.74 1.62 -3.64
C TRP A 18 -12.06 2.03 -2.20
N ALA A 19 -12.05 3.33 -1.88
CA ALA A 19 -12.46 3.84 -0.58
C ALA A 19 -13.99 3.76 -0.33
N LYS A 20 -14.78 3.58 -1.40
CA LYS A 20 -16.22 3.32 -1.32
C LYS A 20 -16.54 1.83 -1.22
N ASP A 21 -15.62 0.97 -1.65
CA ASP A 21 -15.74 -0.47 -1.49
C ASP A 21 -15.67 -0.85 0.00
N ASP A 22 -16.72 -1.48 0.50
CA ASP A 22 -16.86 -1.81 1.92
C ASP A 22 -15.84 -2.86 2.38
N ASP A 23 -15.42 -3.78 1.50
CA ASP A 23 -14.47 -4.83 1.84
C ASP A 23 -13.05 -4.28 1.92
N ILE A 24 -12.66 -3.45 0.95
CA ILE A 24 -11.36 -2.73 0.98
C ILE A 24 -11.33 -1.79 2.18
N SER A 25 -12.37 -0.99 2.38
CA SER A 25 -12.44 -0.04 3.50
C SER A 25 -12.39 -0.76 4.85
N ARG A 26 -13.13 -1.85 5.02
CA ARG A 26 -13.10 -2.65 6.26
C ARG A 26 -11.73 -3.28 6.47
N LEU A 27 -11.09 -3.79 5.43
CA LEU A 27 -9.74 -4.32 5.50
C LEU A 27 -8.77 -3.25 6.00
N LEU A 28 -8.67 -2.11 5.32
CA LEU A 28 -7.72 -1.05 5.66
C LEU A 28 -7.95 -0.52 7.09
N LYS A 29 -9.22 -0.32 7.48
CA LYS A 29 -9.56 0.11 8.84
C LYS A 29 -9.28 -0.94 9.91
N SER A 30 -9.21 -2.22 9.55
CA SER A 30 -8.85 -3.32 10.47
C SER A 30 -7.34 -3.44 10.71
N LEU A 31 -6.51 -2.81 9.87
CA LEU A 31 -5.07 -2.93 9.97
C LEU A 31 -4.53 -2.14 11.19
N PRO A 32 -3.38 -2.55 11.75
CA PRO A 32 -2.80 -1.94 12.95
C PRO A 32 -2.44 -0.47 12.73
N ASN A 33 -2.03 -0.15 11.52
CA ASN A 33 -1.55 1.15 11.12
C ASN A 33 -2.68 2.19 11.06
N TRP A 34 -3.88 1.81 10.61
CA TRP A 34 -5.10 2.62 10.79
C TRP A 34 -5.40 2.87 12.26
N SER A 35 -5.35 1.83 13.09
CA SER A 35 -5.64 1.94 14.52
C SER A 35 -4.66 2.86 15.24
N ASN A 36 -3.37 2.77 14.89
CA ASN A 36 -2.30 3.60 15.44
C ASN A 36 -2.43 5.07 14.99
N MET A 37 -2.89 5.30 13.76
CA MET A 37 -3.21 6.63 13.26
C MET A 37 -4.41 7.22 14.01
N ALA A 38 -5.53 6.49 14.13
CA ALA A 38 -6.76 6.99 14.76
C ALA A 38 -6.60 7.26 16.27
N GLN A 39 -5.68 6.56 16.94
CA GLN A 39 -5.35 6.76 18.34
C GLN A 39 -3.82 6.83 18.51
N PRO A 40 -3.21 8.01 18.32
CA PRO A 40 -1.77 8.16 18.46
C PRO A 40 -1.36 7.87 19.90
N LYS A 41 -0.88 6.65 20.16
CA LYS A 41 -0.32 6.26 21.46
C LYS A 41 0.99 7.04 21.66
N GLN A 42 1.15 7.70 22.81
CA GLN A 42 2.42 8.36 23.14
C GLN A 42 3.59 7.37 23.12
N LEU A 43 4.69 7.79 22.50
CA LEU A 43 6.10 7.34 22.60
C LEU A 43 6.37 6.14 23.53
N ARG A 44 5.86 4.95 23.18
CA ARG A 44 6.39 3.69 23.70
C ARG A 44 7.37 3.13 22.67
N PRO A 45 8.50 2.55 23.11
CA PRO A 45 9.39 1.83 22.19
C PRO A 45 8.59 0.73 21.48
N LYS A 46 8.60 0.75 20.14
CA LYS A 46 8.02 -0.33 19.32
C LYS A 46 8.73 -1.63 19.69
N ARG A 47 7.96 -2.67 20.00
CA ARG A 47 8.52 -4.02 20.20
C ARG A 47 8.73 -4.67 18.84
N GLU A 48 9.72 -5.55 18.72
CA GLU A 48 9.98 -6.30 17.47
C GLU A 48 8.70 -7.02 16.93
N GLU A 49 7.90 -7.61 17.83
CA GLU A 49 6.62 -8.25 17.49
C GLU A 49 5.60 -7.28 16.84
N GLU A 50 5.65 -5.99 17.21
CA GLU A 50 4.77 -4.96 16.65
C GLU A 50 5.22 -4.56 15.23
N GLU A 51 6.52 -4.55 14.97
CA GLU A 51 7.07 -4.30 13.63
C GLU A 51 6.72 -5.43 12.65
N ASP A 52 6.77 -6.68 13.10
CA ASP A 52 6.36 -7.84 12.29
C ASP A 52 4.87 -7.77 11.95
N PHE A 53 4.02 -7.37 12.90
CA PHE A 53 2.58 -7.23 12.66
C PHE A 53 2.27 -6.09 11.68
N ILE A 54 3.00 -4.97 11.76
CA ILE A 54 2.91 -3.87 10.81
C ILE A 54 3.37 -4.30 9.42
N ARG A 55 4.48 -5.03 9.30
CA ARG A 55 4.97 -5.55 8.02
C ARG A 55 3.97 -6.51 7.39
N ALA A 56 3.36 -7.40 8.18
CA ALA A 56 2.30 -8.28 7.70
C ALA A 56 1.07 -7.51 7.21
N ALA A 57 0.73 -6.39 7.85
CA ALA A 57 -0.35 -5.52 7.41
C ALA A 57 -0.08 -4.89 6.03
N PHE A 58 1.13 -4.39 5.80
CA PHE A 58 1.54 -3.85 4.49
C PHE A 58 1.49 -4.90 3.38
N GLY A 59 1.88 -6.14 3.70
CA GLY A 59 1.77 -7.28 2.78
C GLY A 59 0.32 -7.58 2.40
N LYS A 60 -0.56 -7.66 3.40
CA LYS A 60 -1.99 -7.92 3.17
C LYS A 60 -2.66 -6.81 2.35
N GLU A 61 -2.32 -5.55 2.63
CA GLU A 61 -2.77 -4.43 1.84
C GLU A 61 -2.30 -4.55 0.38
N SER A 62 -0.99 -4.72 0.17
CA SER A 62 -0.39 -4.75 -1.16
C SER A 62 -0.95 -5.90 -2.00
N GLU A 63 -1.14 -7.07 -1.39
CA GLU A 63 -1.78 -8.23 -2.03
C GLU A 63 -3.18 -7.91 -2.53
N VAL A 64 -4.02 -7.28 -1.71
CA VAL A 64 -5.41 -6.95 -2.06
C VAL A 64 -5.45 -5.88 -3.15
N LEU A 65 -4.63 -4.83 -3.07
CA LEU A 65 -4.63 -3.77 -4.07
C LEU A 65 -4.09 -4.25 -5.42
N ILE A 66 -3.00 -5.04 -5.42
CA ILE A 66 -2.46 -5.66 -6.64
C ILE A 66 -3.48 -6.64 -7.23
N GLY A 67 -4.09 -7.49 -6.40
CA GLY A 67 -5.09 -8.46 -6.83
C GLY A 67 -6.33 -7.81 -7.43
N ASN A 68 -6.81 -6.72 -6.83
CA ASN A 68 -7.99 -6.00 -7.32
C ASN A 68 -7.72 -5.24 -8.62
N LEU A 69 -6.52 -4.69 -8.79
CA LEU A 69 -6.11 -4.06 -10.04
C LEU A 69 -5.92 -5.08 -11.18
N GLY A 70 -5.35 -6.23 -10.86
CA GLY A 70 -5.02 -7.29 -11.82
C GLY A 70 -3.99 -6.82 -12.85
N ASP A 71 -4.20 -7.16 -14.11
CA ASP A 71 -3.26 -6.85 -15.21
C ASP A 71 -3.51 -5.45 -15.84
N LYS A 72 -4.36 -4.62 -15.25
CA LYS A 72 -4.79 -3.35 -15.86
C LYS A 72 -3.71 -2.27 -15.75
N LEU A 73 -3.59 -1.48 -16.81
CA LEU A 73 -2.87 -0.21 -16.75
C LEU A 73 -3.84 0.88 -16.28
N ILE A 74 -3.38 1.71 -15.34
CA ILE A 74 -4.18 2.84 -14.86
C ILE A 74 -3.92 4.03 -15.79
N PRO A 75 -4.94 4.54 -16.49
CA PRO A 75 -4.76 5.71 -17.32
C PRO A 75 -4.76 6.99 -16.47
N GLN A 76 -4.20 8.06 -17.04
CA GLN A 76 -4.00 9.32 -16.34
C GLN A 76 -5.30 10.02 -15.90
N GLN A 77 -6.45 9.73 -16.54
CA GLN A 77 -7.74 10.29 -16.13
C GLN A 77 -8.37 9.61 -14.90
N GLU A 78 -7.82 8.49 -14.44
CA GLU A 78 -8.35 7.71 -13.31
C GLU A 78 -7.60 7.98 -11.99
N ILE A 79 -6.66 8.93 -12.00
CA ILE A 79 -5.85 9.37 -10.85
C ILE A 79 -6.11 10.87 -10.56
N LEU A 80 -6.06 11.26 -9.29
CA LEU A 80 -6.10 12.64 -8.84
C LEU A 80 -4.71 13.28 -9.02
N ARG A 81 -4.57 14.06 -10.09
CA ARG A 81 -3.30 14.71 -10.46
C ARG A 81 -3.10 16.08 -9.85
N ASP A 82 -4.20 16.80 -9.63
CA ASP A 82 -4.10 18.15 -9.08
C ASP A 82 -3.85 18.03 -7.58
N VAL A 83 -2.67 18.47 -7.16
CA VAL A 83 -2.27 18.51 -5.77
C VAL A 83 -3.21 19.40 -4.95
N SER A 84 -3.87 20.38 -5.58
CA SER A 84 -4.90 21.22 -4.96
C SER A 84 -6.13 20.41 -4.54
N ASP A 85 -6.52 19.42 -5.34
CA ASP A 85 -7.65 18.53 -5.01
C ASP A 85 -7.30 17.62 -3.84
N LEU A 86 -6.08 17.08 -3.82
CA LEU A 86 -5.57 16.31 -2.69
C LEU A 86 -5.54 17.15 -1.41
N LYS A 87 -5.04 18.39 -1.52
CA LYS A 87 -5.04 19.35 -0.43
C LYS A 87 -6.46 19.65 0.06
N ALA A 88 -7.42 19.81 -0.84
CA ALA A 88 -8.82 20.02 -0.48
C ALA A 88 -9.39 18.80 0.27
N LEU A 89 -9.10 17.58 -0.18
CA LEU A 89 -9.50 16.34 0.50
C LEU A 89 -8.89 16.21 1.91
N ALA A 90 -7.61 16.58 2.07
CA ALA A 90 -6.95 16.59 3.37
C ALA A 90 -7.60 17.59 4.34
N ASN A 91 -7.86 18.82 3.87
CA ASN A 91 -8.56 19.82 4.68
C ASN A 91 -10.01 19.42 5.00
N MET A 92 -10.68 18.77 4.06
CA MET A 92 -12.02 18.21 4.26
C MET A 92 -12.00 17.15 5.35
N HIS A 93 -11.02 16.24 5.34
CA HIS A 93 -10.81 15.25 6.40
C HIS A 93 -10.68 15.91 7.78
N GLU A 94 -9.74 16.85 7.97
CA GLU A 94 -9.51 17.52 9.26
C GLU A 94 -10.77 18.29 9.72
N SER A 95 -11.45 18.96 8.80
CA SER A 95 -12.67 19.74 9.09
C SER A 95 -13.84 18.86 9.53
N LEU A 96 -14.05 17.74 8.83
CA LEU A 96 -15.13 16.81 9.12
C LEU A 96 -14.89 16.03 10.42
N GLU A 97 -13.64 15.62 10.68
CA GLU A 97 -13.29 14.98 11.95
C GLU A 97 -13.51 15.94 13.12
N TRP A 98 -13.04 17.18 12.99
CA TRP A 98 -13.27 18.21 14.00
C TRP A 98 -14.76 18.45 14.24
N LEU A 99 -15.55 18.55 13.16
CA LEU A 99 -16.99 18.78 13.26
C LEU A 99 -17.68 17.59 13.93
N ALA A 100 -17.33 16.35 13.57
CA ALA A 100 -17.84 15.13 14.20
C ALA A 100 -17.57 15.13 15.71
N GLY A 101 -16.35 15.50 16.12
CA GLY A 101 -15.96 15.64 17.53
C GLY A 101 -16.79 16.70 18.25
N ARG A 102 -16.96 17.88 17.65
CA ARG A 102 -17.75 18.98 18.22
C ARG A 102 -19.23 18.61 18.37
N THR A 103 -19.82 17.95 17.39
CA THR A 103 -21.21 17.47 17.47
C THR A 103 -21.37 16.45 18.60
N LYS A 104 -20.42 15.53 18.78
CA LYS A 104 -20.41 14.57 19.91
C LYS A 104 -20.33 15.28 21.27
N THR A 105 -19.47 16.29 21.42
CA THR A 105 -19.34 17.05 22.67
C THR A 105 -20.57 17.90 22.97
N ALA A 106 -21.17 18.53 21.94
CA ALA A 106 -22.41 19.28 22.10
C ALA A 106 -23.55 18.36 22.60
N PHE A 107 -23.64 17.16 22.03
CA PHE A 107 -24.57 16.11 22.47
C PHE A 107 -24.36 15.69 23.93
N SER A 108 -23.11 15.44 24.36
CA SER A 108 -22.84 15.02 25.75
C SER A 108 -23.21 16.10 26.75
N ASN A 109 -23.01 17.37 26.40
CA ASN A 109 -23.35 18.50 27.26
C ASN A 109 -24.87 18.68 27.41
N LEU A 110 -25.63 18.57 26.31
CA LEU A 110 -27.10 18.65 26.33
C LEU A 110 -27.75 17.54 27.17
N SER A 111 -27.16 16.34 27.16
CA SER A 111 -27.63 15.20 27.96
C SER A 111 -27.31 15.39 29.45
N ALA A 112 -26.11 15.89 29.77
CA ALA A 112 -25.70 16.15 31.16
C ALA A 112 -26.57 17.22 31.84
N THR A 113 -26.98 18.27 31.11
CA THR A 113 -27.87 19.32 31.63
C THR A 113 -29.25 18.79 32.02
N GLN A 114 -29.75 17.73 31.35
CA GLN A 114 -31.04 17.11 31.69
C GLN A 114 -30.98 16.25 32.97
N THR A 115 -29.80 15.75 33.35
CA THR A 115 -29.62 14.86 34.52
C THR A 115 -29.27 15.57 35.83
N MET A 116 -28.91 16.85 35.80
CA MET A 116 -28.33 17.58 36.94
C MET A 116 -29.27 18.63 37.56
N SER A 117 -30.54 18.30 37.79
CA SER A 117 -31.42 19.09 38.66
C SER A 117 -31.54 18.46 40.05
N PRO A 118 -30.76 18.90 41.06
CA PRO A 118 -31.02 18.57 42.45
C PRO A 118 -31.96 19.61 43.07
N GLY A 119 -33.20 19.19 43.33
CA GLY A 119 -34.10 19.84 44.27
C GLY A 119 -35.24 20.64 43.65
N GLN A 120 -36.43 20.04 43.58
CA GLN A 120 -37.64 20.56 44.21
C GLN A 120 -38.80 19.57 44.04
N ASP A 121 -39.39 19.18 45.17
CA ASP A 121 -40.71 18.56 45.23
C ASP A 121 -41.73 19.44 44.50
N SER A 122 -42.47 18.87 43.55
CA SER A 122 -43.92 19.05 43.37
C SER A 122 -44.35 18.64 41.97
N HIS A 123 -45.36 17.76 41.92
CA HIS A 123 -46.21 17.42 40.79
C HIS A 123 -46.18 18.39 39.60
N ALA A 124 -45.43 18.03 38.56
CA ALA A 124 -45.74 18.39 37.19
C ALA A 124 -45.26 17.24 36.30
N SER A 125 -46.18 16.75 35.48
CA SER A 125 -46.05 15.57 34.66
C SER A 125 -44.75 15.54 33.86
N MET A 126 -44.15 14.37 33.92
CA MET A 126 -43.07 13.86 33.09
C MET A 126 -43.40 14.01 31.59
N GLU A 127 -43.25 15.21 31.03
CA GLU A 127 -43.05 15.39 29.59
C GLU A 127 -41.56 15.22 29.30
N ASN A 128 -41.11 13.96 29.33
CA ASN A 128 -39.96 13.55 28.54
C ASN A 128 -40.35 13.80 27.07
N LEU A 129 -40.03 14.98 26.55
CA LEU A 129 -40.36 15.40 25.19
C LEU A 129 -39.75 14.40 24.20
N PRO A 130 -40.53 13.57 23.47
CA PRO A 130 -40.01 12.69 22.43
C PRO A 130 -39.25 13.45 21.33
N ALA A 131 -39.51 14.76 21.19
CA ALA A 131 -38.73 15.67 20.35
C ALA A 131 -37.26 15.81 20.80
N SER A 132 -36.96 15.78 22.11
CA SER A 132 -35.59 15.86 22.64
C SER A 132 -34.80 14.61 22.25
N GLU A 133 -35.38 13.42 22.41
CA GLU A 133 -34.74 12.15 22.05
C GLU A 133 -34.50 12.01 20.55
N GLN A 134 -35.46 12.45 19.71
CA GLN A 134 -35.30 12.48 18.25
C GLN A 134 -34.19 13.44 17.79
N ILE A 135 -34.09 14.62 18.39
CA ILE A 135 -33.01 15.58 18.10
C ILE A 135 -31.65 14.97 18.49
N LEU A 136 -31.59 14.34 19.67
CA LEU A 136 -30.38 13.68 20.17
C LEU A 136 -29.94 12.53 19.25
N GLN A 137 -30.87 11.71 18.78
CA GLN A 137 -30.60 10.65 17.80
C GLN A 137 -30.09 11.22 16.48
N THR A 138 -30.74 12.26 15.95
CA THR A 138 -30.34 12.91 14.70
C THR A 138 -28.93 13.49 14.77
N LEU A 139 -28.57 14.14 15.88
CA LEU A 139 -27.23 14.69 16.09
C LEU A 139 -26.16 13.60 16.19
N SER A 140 -26.48 12.46 16.83
CA SER A 140 -25.60 11.29 16.89
C SER A 140 -25.36 10.68 15.51
N GLU A 141 -26.42 10.54 14.70
CA GLU A 141 -26.33 10.08 13.32
C GLU A 141 -25.51 11.03 12.44
N LEU A 142 -25.70 12.34 12.60
CA LEU A 142 -24.94 13.35 11.87
C LEU A 142 -23.45 13.31 12.24
N ALA A 143 -23.13 13.23 13.53
CA ALA A 143 -21.75 13.13 13.99
C ALA A 143 -21.05 11.87 13.45
N ARG A 144 -21.78 10.76 13.36
CA ARG A 144 -21.29 9.52 12.76
C ARG A 144 -21.05 9.69 11.27
N SER A 145 -21.99 10.30 10.55
CA SER A 145 -21.85 10.56 9.11
C SER A 145 -20.65 11.47 8.79
N PHE A 146 -20.41 12.51 9.60
CA PHE A 146 -19.21 13.34 9.45
C PHE A 146 -17.93 12.55 9.69
N GLN A 147 -17.88 11.70 10.72
CA GLN A 147 -16.73 10.84 10.96
C GLN A 147 -16.49 9.86 9.81
N GLU A 148 -17.55 9.21 9.32
CA GLU A 148 -17.45 8.27 8.20
C GLU A 148 -16.93 8.95 6.92
N MET A 149 -17.37 10.19 6.66
CA MET A 149 -16.90 10.98 5.54
C MET A 149 -15.43 11.42 5.73
N ALA A 150 -15.05 11.82 6.95
CA ALA A 150 -13.67 12.14 7.28
C ALA A 150 -12.75 10.94 7.04
N ASP A 151 -13.13 9.77 7.55
CA ASP A 151 -12.38 8.53 7.36
C ASP A 151 -12.23 8.18 5.88
N ARG A 152 -13.30 8.36 5.09
CA ARG A 152 -13.27 8.12 3.63
C ARG A 152 -12.31 9.06 2.92
N CYS A 153 -12.29 10.35 3.26
CA CYS A 153 -11.32 11.28 2.69
C CYS A 153 -9.87 10.81 2.96
N LEU A 154 -9.58 10.34 4.18
CA LEU A 154 -8.25 9.86 4.51
C LEU A 154 -7.89 8.56 3.78
N LEU A 155 -8.82 7.62 3.67
CA LEU A 155 -8.64 6.40 2.87
C LEU A 155 -8.40 6.71 1.40
N VAL A 156 -9.13 7.68 0.81
CA VAL A 156 -8.90 8.12 -0.57
C VAL A 156 -7.47 8.62 -0.73
N LEU A 157 -6.98 9.49 0.15
CA LEU A 157 -5.60 10.00 0.08
C LEU A 157 -4.55 8.87 0.17
N HIS A 158 -4.75 7.94 1.10
CA HIS A 158 -3.86 6.79 1.30
C HIS A 158 -3.81 5.88 0.06
N LEU A 159 -4.98 5.59 -0.51
CA LEU A 159 -5.13 4.79 -1.73
C LEU A 159 -4.63 5.53 -2.97
N GLU A 160 -4.79 6.84 -3.04
CA GLU A 160 -4.38 7.65 -4.17
C GLU A 160 -2.88 7.58 -4.39
N VAL A 161 -2.07 7.72 -3.33
CA VAL A 161 -0.60 7.59 -3.43
C VAL A 161 -0.17 6.21 -3.96
N ARG A 162 -0.92 5.15 -3.61
CA ARG A 162 -0.71 3.78 -4.09
C ARG A 162 -1.10 3.64 -5.56
N VAL A 163 -2.21 4.27 -5.96
CA VAL A 163 -2.68 4.35 -7.35
C VAL A 163 -1.67 5.08 -8.23
N HIS A 164 -1.04 6.16 -7.76
CA HIS A 164 0.07 6.81 -8.46
C HIS A 164 1.25 5.85 -8.67
N CYS A 165 1.63 5.06 -7.67
CA CYS A 165 2.66 4.04 -7.83
C CYS A 165 2.30 3.02 -8.91
N PHE A 166 1.07 2.51 -8.95
CA PHE A 166 0.61 1.62 -10.02
C PHE A 166 0.64 2.29 -11.40
N HIS A 167 0.17 3.55 -11.49
CA HIS A 167 0.12 4.32 -12.73
C HIS A 167 1.49 4.48 -13.37
N TYR A 168 2.54 4.76 -12.58
CA TYR A 168 3.88 4.99 -13.12
C TYR A 168 4.72 3.71 -13.24
N LEU A 169 4.59 2.74 -12.31
CA LEU A 169 5.50 1.58 -12.24
C LEU A 169 5.03 0.36 -13.04
N ILE A 170 3.74 0.13 -13.23
CA ILE A 170 3.29 -1.00 -14.06
C ILE A 170 3.71 -0.79 -15.54
N PRO A 171 3.52 0.40 -16.15
CA PRO A 171 4.03 0.65 -17.50
C PRO A 171 5.54 0.50 -17.60
N LEU A 172 6.30 0.81 -16.55
CA LEU A 172 7.76 0.65 -16.54
C LEU A 172 8.17 -0.81 -16.82
N ALA A 173 7.46 -1.79 -16.24
CA ALA A 173 7.72 -3.20 -16.50
C ALA A 173 7.16 -3.68 -17.86
N LYS A 174 5.97 -3.20 -18.26
CA LYS A 174 5.28 -3.66 -19.48
C LYS A 174 5.78 -3.03 -20.77
N GLN A 175 6.22 -1.78 -20.71
CA GLN A 175 6.52 -0.94 -21.87
C GLN A 175 7.99 -0.50 -21.90
N GLY A 176 8.71 -0.62 -20.78
CA GLY A 176 10.12 -0.27 -20.71
C GLY A 176 11.02 -1.20 -21.53
N ASN A 177 12.05 -0.64 -22.15
CA ASN A 177 13.09 -1.42 -22.83
C ASN A 177 14.29 -1.64 -21.91
N TYR A 178 14.45 -2.87 -21.43
CA TYR A 178 15.55 -3.31 -20.57
C TYR A 178 16.49 -4.30 -21.27
N ALA A 179 16.28 -4.58 -22.56
CA ALA A 179 17.02 -5.59 -23.32
C ALA A 179 18.25 -5.02 -24.04
N ILE A 180 18.19 -3.76 -24.49
CA ILE A 180 19.26 -3.10 -25.23
C ILE A 180 19.47 -1.71 -24.62
N VAL A 181 20.55 -1.57 -23.88
CA VAL A 181 20.94 -0.36 -23.16
C VAL A 181 22.37 -0.10 -23.66
N ALA A 182 22.46 0.40 -24.90
CA ALA A 182 23.69 0.46 -25.72
C ALA A 182 24.22 1.88 -25.97
N ASN A 183 23.48 2.94 -25.60
CA ASN A 183 23.87 4.33 -25.82
C ASN A 183 24.06 5.07 -24.48
N VAL A 184 24.82 6.17 -24.46
CA VAL A 184 25.13 6.95 -23.24
C VAL A 184 23.88 7.42 -22.47
N GLU A 185 22.75 7.66 -23.15
CA GLU A 185 21.41 7.95 -22.57
C GLU A 185 20.83 6.79 -21.73
N SER A 186 21.49 5.63 -21.74
CA SER A 186 21.08 4.42 -21.03
C SER A 186 21.58 4.37 -19.59
N MET A 187 22.30 5.41 -19.13
CA MET A 187 22.70 5.61 -17.74
C MET A 187 21.67 6.41 -16.93
N ASP A 188 20.74 7.10 -17.58
CA ASP A 188 19.73 7.91 -16.92
C ASP A 188 18.64 7.07 -16.24
N TYR A 189 17.94 7.70 -15.30
CA TYR A 189 16.75 7.14 -14.68
C TYR A 189 15.63 6.99 -15.71
N ASP A 190 14.73 6.03 -15.47
CA ASP A 190 13.54 5.94 -16.30
C ASP A 190 12.64 7.20 -16.14
N PRO A 191 12.17 7.82 -17.23
CA PRO A 191 11.30 9.00 -17.15
C PRO A 191 10.03 8.79 -16.33
N LEU A 192 9.49 7.57 -16.26
CA LEU A 192 8.35 7.25 -15.39
C LEU A 192 8.73 7.32 -13.90
N VAL A 193 9.94 6.88 -13.55
CA VAL A 193 10.46 6.94 -12.17
C VAL A 193 10.74 8.38 -11.75
N VAL A 194 11.31 9.19 -12.65
CA VAL A 194 11.53 10.61 -12.40
C VAL A 194 10.20 11.34 -12.18
N ARG A 195 9.19 11.03 -13.00
CA ARG A 195 7.85 11.60 -12.83
C ARG A 195 7.20 11.16 -11.52
N LEU A 196 7.26 9.87 -11.18
CA LEU A 196 6.74 9.36 -9.92
C LEU A 196 7.40 10.04 -8.71
N ASN A 197 8.73 10.19 -8.70
CA ASN A 197 9.42 10.88 -7.61
C ASN A 197 8.94 12.33 -7.44
N LYS A 198 8.82 13.07 -8.55
CA LYS A 198 8.32 14.45 -8.51
C LYS A 198 6.87 14.51 -8.01
N ASP A 199 6.06 13.56 -8.45
CA ASP A 199 4.65 13.46 -8.10
C ASP A 199 4.47 13.14 -6.61
N ILE A 200 5.13 12.10 -6.10
CA ILE A 200 5.15 11.76 -4.66
C ILE A 200 5.63 12.95 -3.83
N SER A 201 6.71 13.64 -4.22
CA SER A 201 7.21 14.81 -3.49
C SER A 201 6.20 15.96 -3.47
N ALA A 202 5.46 16.20 -4.56
CA ALA A 202 4.43 17.23 -4.58
C ALA A 202 3.23 16.88 -3.70
N ILE A 203 2.84 15.59 -3.66
CA ILE A 203 1.81 15.09 -2.76
C ILE A 203 2.26 15.22 -1.31
N GLU A 204 3.52 14.85 -1.02
CA GLU A 204 4.11 14.96 0.31
C GLU A 204 4.03 16.38 0.86
N GLU A 205 4.50 17.37 0.09
CA GLU A 205 4.47 18.78 0.49
C GLU A 205 3.03 19.23 0.84
N ALA A 206 2.05 18.85 0.01
CA ALA A 206 0.67 19.22 0.24
C ALA A 206 0.03 18.51 1.44
N MET A 207 0.33 17.22 1.65
CA MET A 207 -0.17 16.45 2.78
C MET A 207 0.45 16.93 4.10
N SER A 208 1.76 17.17 4.10
CA SER A 208 2.51 17.68 5.25
C SER A 208 1.98 19.03 5.72
N ALA A 209 1.59 19.89 4.78
CA ALA A 209 1.00 21.20 5.08
C ALA A 209 -0.47 21.15 5.57
N SER A 210 -1.18 20.03 5.41
CA SER A 210 -2.64 19.98 5.59
C SER A 210 -3.13 18.93 6.60
N LEU A 211 -2.31 17.95 6.95
CA LEU A 211 -2.66 16.86 7.86
C LEU A 211 -1.84 16.91 9.14
N GLN A 212 -2.41 16.39 10.22
CA GLN A 212 -1.64 16.10 11.42
C GLN A 212 -0.60 15.00 11.16
N GLN A 213 0.54 15.06 11.87
CA GLN A 213 1.71 14.19 11.59
C GLN A 213 1.41 12.69 11.52
N HIS A 214 0.56 12.15 12.40
CA HIS A 214 0.23 10.72 12.42
C HIS A 214 -0.66 10.29 11.23
N LYS A 215 -1.50 11.20 10.73
CA LYS A 215 -2.30 11.00 9.51
C LYS A 215 -1.44 11.10 8.27
N PHE A 216 -0.53 12.07 8.25
CA PHE A 216 0.50 12.18 7.21
C PHE A 216 1.34 10.89 7.12
N GLN A 217 1.83 10.37 8.25
CA GLN A 217 2.55 9.10 8.30
C GLN A 217 1.72 7.94 7.74
N TYR A 218 0.43 7.88 8.09
CA TYR A 218 -0.49 6.88 7.54
C TYR A 218 -0.59 6.92 6.01
N ILE A 219 -0.50 8.09 5.37
CA ILE A 219 -0.55 8.18 3.90
C ILE A 219 0.63 7.42 3.25
N PHE A 220 1.84 7.58 3.79
CA PHE A 220 3.09 7.12 3.16
C PHE A 220 3.64 5.79 3.70
N GLU A 221 3.16 5.32 4.85
CA GLU A 221 3.58 4.02 5.38
C GLU A 221 3.14 2.87 4.46
N GLY A 222 3.95 1.80 4.42
CA GLY A 222 3.72 0.64 3.54
C GLY A 222 4.01 0.89 2.06
N LEU A 223 4.26 2.14 1.65
CA LEU A 223 4.49 2.48 0.25
C LEU A 223 5.74 1.82 -0.33
N GLY A 224 6.83 1.75 0.44
CA GLY A 224 8.05 1.03 0.04
C GLY A 224 7.81 -0.46 -0.21
N HIS A 225 6.97 -1.09 0.61
CA HIS A 225 6.56 -2.48 0.43
C HIS A 225 5.73 -2.64 -0.85
N LEU A 226 4.74 -1.77 -1.09
CA LEU A 226 3.95 -1.82 -2.32
C LEU A 226 4.81 -1.65 -3.58
N ILE A 227 5.69 -0.65 -3.60
CA ILE A 227 6.61 -0.42 -4.72
C ILE A 227 7.49 -1.66 -4.96
N SER A 228 7.99 -2.27 -3.88
CA SER A 228 8.75 -3.52 -3.95
C SER A 228 7.95 -4.63 -4.63
N CYS A 229 6.71 -4.86 -4.19
CA CYS A 229 5.81 -5.85 -4.78
C CYS A 229 5.51 -5.55 -6.26
N ILE A 230 5.25 -4.30 -6.64
CA ILE A 230 4.99 -3.93 -8.04
C ILE A 230 6.21 -4.24 -8.91
N LEU A 231 7.40 -3.86 -8.45
CA LEU A 231 8.63 -4.02 -9.21
C LEU A 231 9.04 -5.49 -9.33
N ILE A 232 8.98 -6.27 -8.25
CA ILE A 232 9.32 -7.71 -8.29
C ILE A 232 8.32 -8.47 -9.16
N ASN A 233 7.01 -8.26 -8.96
CA ASN A 233 6.00 -8.87 -9.83
C ASN A 233 6.16 -8.42 -11.27
N GLY A 234 6.60 -7.18 -11.52
CA GLY A 234 6.86 -6.66 -12.86
C GLY A 234 7.83 -7.51 -13.70
N ALA A 235 8.68 -8.31 -13.06
CA ALA A 235 9.68 -9.14 -13.74
C ALA A 235 9.11 -10.05 -14.82
N HIS A 236 7.88 -10.56 -14.64
CA HIS A 236 7.27 -11.46 -15.61
C HIS A 236 6.89 -10.78 -16.92
N TYR A 237 6.70 -9.45 -16.93
CA TYR A 237 6.37 -8.69 -18.14
C TYR A 237 7.59 -8.41 -19.03
N PHE A 238 8.81 -8.46 -18.50
CA PHE A 238 10.00 -8.21 -19.31
C PHE A 238 10.19 -9.30 -20.35
N LYS A 239 10.27 -8.90 -21.62
CA LYS A 239 10.63 -9.82 -22.70
C LYS A 239 12.04 -10.37 -22.52
N ARG A 240 13.01 -9.47 -22.30
CA ARG A 240 14.42 -9.76 -22.02
C ARG A 240 14.99 -8.65 -21.12
N ILE A 241 16.04 -8.98 -20.38
CA ILE A 241 16.83 -8.04 -19.59
C ILE A 241 18.32 -8.23 -19.85
N SER A 242 19.06 -7.13 -20.06
CA SER A 242 20.52 -7.14 -20.16
C SER A 242 21.16 -6.78 -18.81
N GLU A 243 22.47 -7.00 -18.68
CA GLU A 243 23.24 -6.53 -17.51
C GLU A 243 23.06 -5.03 -17.25
N SER A 244 23.09 -4.23 -18.32
CA SER A 244 22.87 -2.79 -18.27
C SER A 244 21.40 -2.43 -17.94
N GLY A 245 20.44 -3.26 -18.35
CA GLY A 245 19.04 -3.19 -17.89
C GLY A 245 18.89 -3.45 -16.39
N ILE A 246 19.59 -4.46 -15.84
CA ILE A 246 19.64 -4.73 -14.40
C ILE A 246 20.17 -3.49 -13.67
N LYS A 247 21.31 -2.93 -14.13
CA LYS A 247 21.89 -1.68 -13.57
C LYS A 247 20.89 -0.54 -13.59
N LYS A 248 20.15 -0.34 -14.69
CA LYS A 248 19.11 0.70 -14.79
C LYS A 248 17.98 0.47 -13.78
N MET A 249 17.50 -0.76 -13.64
CA MET A 249 16.47 -1.08 -12.65
C MET A 249 16.96 -0.83 -11.22
N CYS A 250 18.17 -1.25 -10.87
CA CYS A 250 18.74 -0.99 -9.54
C CYS A 250 18.86 0.52 -9.25
N ARG A 251 19.25 1.34 -10.23
CA ARG A 251 19.26 2.83 -10.08
C ARG A 251 17.86 3.40 -9.89
N ASN A 252 16.88 2.91 -10.64
CA ASN A 252 15.48 3.31 -10.50
C ASN A 252 14.95 3.00 -9.09
N ILE A 253 15.22 1.79 -8.58
CA ILE A 253 14.84 1.40 -7.22
C ILE A 253 15.51 2.30 -6.19
N PHE A 254 16.81 2.56 -6.36
CA PHE A 254 17.58 3.39 -5.45
C PHE A 254 17.04 4.82 -5.33
N ILE A 255 16.67 5.47 -6.44
CA ILE A 255 16.14 6.83 -6.37
C ILE A 255 14.75 6.89 -5.73
N LEU A 256 13.90 5.87 -5.95
CA LEU A 256 12.61 5.73 -5.24
C LEU A 256 12.84 5.52 -3.74
N GLN A 257 13.83 4.68 -3.39
CA GLN A 257 14.21 4.43 -2.00
C GLN A 257 14.68 5.69 -1.29
N GLN A 258 15.52 6.49 -1.95
CA GLN A 258 15.99 7.76 -1.40
C GLN A 258 14.84 8.75 -1.19
N ASN A 259 13.92 8.86 -2.15
CA ASN A 259 12.75 9.70 -2.04
C ASN A 259 11.89 9.29 -0.83
N LEU A 260 11.51 8.02 -0.72
CA LEU A 260 10.70 7.54 0.38
C LEU A 260 11.40 7.63 1.74
N THR A 261 12.70 7.32 1.82
CA THR A 261 13.48 7.46 3.06
C THR A 261 13.45 8.90 3.57
N ASN A 262 13.51 9.89 2.68
CA ASN A 262 13.43 11.31 3.06
C ASN A 262 12.02 11.69 3.54
N ILE A 263 10.97 11.09 2.98
CA ILE A 263 9.58 11.38 3.35
C ILE A 263 9.22 10.73 4.69
N THR A 264 9.53 9.44 4.84
CA THR A 264 9.17 8.64 6.01
C THR A 264 10.14 8.83 7.17
N MET A 265 11.32 9.40 6.91
CA MET A 265 12.45 9.49 7.85
C MET A 265 12.81 8.12 8.45
N SER A 266 12.61 7.06 7.65
CA SER A 266 12.79 5.68 8.07
C SER A 266 13.46 4.85 6.97
N ARG A 267 14.05 3.71 7.34
CA ARG A 267 14.74 2.85 6.38
C ARG A 267 13.73 2.05 5.55
N GLU A 268 13.80 2.20 4.24
CA GLU A 268 13.00 1.46 3.27
C GLU A 268 13.66 0.12 2.88
N ALA A 269 13.63 -0.85 3.79
CA ALA A 269 14.27 -2.17 3.61
C ALA A 269 13.60 -3.02 2.50
N ASP A 270 12.31 -2.85 2.26
CA ASP A 270 11.60 -3.57 1.19
C ASP A 270 12.12 -3.18 -0.22
N LEU A 271 12.63 -1.96 -0.39
CA LEU A 271 13.24 -1.54 -1.66
C LEU A 271 14.67 -2.07 -1.82
N ASP A 272 15.43 -2.24 -0.73
CA ASP A 272 16.67 -3.02 -0.75
C ASP A 272 16.38 -4.46 -1.21
N PHE A 273 15.27 -5.04 -0.73
CA PHE A 273 14.84 -6.38 -1.07
C PHE A 273 14.45 -6.53 -2.56
N ALA A 274 13.74 -5.55 -3.14
CA ALA A 274 13.49 -5.49 -4.58
C ALA A 274 14.78 -5.30 -5.40
N ARG A 275 15.71 -4.46 -4.94
CA ARG A 275 17.01 -4.29 -5.63
C ARG A 275 17.77 -5.60 -5.69
N GLN A 276 17.86 -6.32 -4.56
CA GLN A 276 18.51 -7.63 -4.49
C GLN A 276 17.87 -8.67 -5.43
N TYR A 277 16.55 -8.60 -5.64
CA TYR A 277 15.84 -9.49 -6.56
C TYR A 277 16.36 -9.32 -8.01
N TYR A 278 16.56 -8.08 -8.45
CA TYR A 278 17.12 -7.82 -9.77
C TYR A 278 18.63 -8.11 -9.84
N GLU A 279 19.38 -7.90 -8.77
CA GLU A 279 20.81 -8.26 -8.70
C GLU A 279 21.04 -9.77 -8.81
N MET A 280 20.10 -10.59 -8.34
CA MET A 280 20.14 -12.04 -8.54
C MET A 280 20.20 -12.42 -10.03
N LEU A 281 19.66 -11.58 -10.93
CA LEU A 281 19.65 -11.83 -12.37
C LEU A 281 21.03 -11.63 -13.04
N TYR A 282 22.06 -11.20 -12.30
CA TYR A 282 23.44 -11.26 -12.79
C TYR A 282 23.97 -12.70 -12.87
N ASN A 283 23.34 -13.63 -12.15
CA ASN A 283 23.70 -15.04 -12.16
C ASN A 283 23.06 -15.77 -13.34
N THR A 284 23.63 -16.90 -13.71
CA THR A 284 22.95 -17.90 -14.53
C THR A 284 21.80 -18.54 -13.77
N ALA A 285 20.88 -19.19 -14.48
CA ALA A 285 19.74 -19.86 -13.86
C ALA A 285 20.17 -20.96 -12.86
N ASP A 286 21.28 -21.68 -13.13
CA ASP A 286 21.78 -22.74 -12.25
C ASP A 286 22.49 -22.17 -11.01
N GLU A 287 23.25 -21.09 -11.16
CA GLU A 287 23.83 -20.33 -10.04
C GLU A 287 22.75 -19.73 -9.14
N LEU A 288 21.65 -19.24 -9.72
CA LEU A 288 20.49 -18.77 -8.96
C LEU A 288 19.91 -19.90 -8.10
N LEU A 289 19.73 -21.10 -8.64
CA LEU A 289 19.24 -22.25 -7.86
C LEU A 289 20.19 -22.59 -6.71
N ASN A 290 21.50 -22.59 -6.95
CA ASN A 290 22.51 -22.79 -5.91
C ASN A 290 22.44 -21.71 -4.83
N LEU A 291 22.21 -20.45 -5.20
CA LEU A 291 22.00 -19.35 -4.25
C LEU A 291 20.84 -19.62 -3.30
N VAL A 292 19.73 -20.18 -3.80
CA VAL A 292 18.55 -20.54 -2.98
C VAL A 292 18.87 -21.70 -2.04
N VAL A 293 19.71 -22.66 -2.45
CA VAL A 293 20.19 -23.75 -1.59
C VAL A 293 21.06 -23.19 -0.46
N ASP A 294 22.02 -22.33 -0.78
CA ASP A 294 23.03 -21.86 0.16
C ASP A 294 22.49 -20.79 1.13
N GLN A 295 21.67 -19.87 0.62
CA GLN A 295 21.17 -18.72 1.39
C GLN A 295 19.73 -18.90 1.88
N GLY A 296 19.05 -19.95 1.42
CA GLY A 296 17.64 -20.21 1.72
C GLY A 296 16.66 -19.40 0.87
N VAL A 297 15.37 -19.72 1.04
CA VAL A 297 14.25 -19.10 0.33
C VAL A 297 13.99 -17.70 0.87
N LYS A 298 14.14 -16.69 -0.01
CA LYS A 298 13.88 -15.27 0.27
C LYS A 298 12.61 -14.77 -0.42
N TYR A 299 12.40 -15.15 -1.68
CA TYR A 299 11.23 -14.79 -2.48
C TYR A 299 10.20 -15.91 -2.52
N THR A 300 8.99 -15.61 -2.96
CA THR A 300 7.96 -16.64 -3.21
C THR A 300 8.35 -17.53 -4.39
N GLU A 301 7.75 -18.73 -4.47
CA GLU A 301 7.96 -19.64 -5.60
C GLU A 301 7.67 -18.95 -6.94
N LEU A 302 6.57 -18.20 -7.00
CA LEU A 302 6.14 -17.51 -8.22
C LEU A 302 7.14 -16.44 -8.67
N GLU A 303 7.71 -15.69 -7.74
CA GLU A 303 8.74 -14.69 -8.02
C GLU A 303 10.04 -15.33 -8.53
N TYR A 304 10.46 -16.46 -7.95
CA TYR A 304 11.59 -17.22 -8.49
C TYR A 304 11.29 -17.79 -9.89
N ILE A 305 10.06 -18.25 -10.15
CA ILE A 305 9.63 -18.67 -11.49
C ILE A 305 9.74 -17.51 -12.48
N TYR A 306 9.33 -16.29 -12.09
CA TYR A 306 9.47 -15.10 -12.93
C TYR A 306 10.93 -14.80 -13.25
N ALA A 307 11.81 -14.84 -12.24
CA ALA A 307 13.25 -14.65 -12.44
C ALA A 307 13.85 -15.69 -13.39
N LEU A 308 13.59 -16.98 -13.18
CA LEU A 308 14.11 -18.07 -14.02
C LEU A 308 13.59 -17.97 -15.46
N ASN A 309 12.32 -17.62 -15.65
CA ASN A 309 11.76 -17.43 -16.98
C ASN A 309 12.38 -16.22 -17.69
N LEU A 310 12.63 -15.13 -16.95
CA LEU A 310 13.29 -13.95 -17.50
C LEU A 310 14.74 -14.26 -17.89
N LEU A 311 15.49 -15.00 -17.07
CA LEU A 311 16.85 -15.45 -17.39
C LEU A 311 16.86 -16.33 -18.64
N HIS A 312 15.95 -17.30 -18.74
CA HIS A 312 15.85 -18.18 -19.90
C HIS A 312 15.58 -17.40 -21.20
N ARG A 313 14.74 -16.36 -21.14
CA ARG A 313 14.49 -15.50 -22.31
C ARG A 313 15.67 -14.60 -22.67
N SER A 314 16.52 -14.25 -21.71
CA SER A 314 17.52 -13.18 -21.83
C SER A 314 18.93 -13.66 -22.14
N GLN A 315 19.32 -14.82 -21.61
CA GLN A 315 20.65 -15.40 -21.79
C GLN A 315 20.70 -16.29 -23.04
N THR A 316 21.89 -16.43 -23.63
CA THR A 316 22.13 -17.34 -24.76
C THR A 316 22.72 -18.65 -24.27
N GLY A 317 22.49 -19.76 -24.98
CA GLY A 317 23.06 -21.07 -24.61
C GLY A 317 22.43 -21.72 -23.38
N VAL A 318 21.27 -21.26 -22.92
CA VAL A 318 20.59 -21.73 -21.69
C VAL A 318 19.83 -23.05 -21.82
N GLY A 319 19.96 -23.76 -22.94
CA GLY A 319 19.20 -24.97 -23.24
C GLY A 319 17.80 -24.70 -23.81
N ASP A 320 17.08 -25.77 -24.08
CA ASP A 320 15.72 -25.77 -24.61
C ASP A 320 14.66 -25.67 -23.51
N GLN A 321 13.38 -25.77 -23.88
CA GLN A 321 12.27 -25.77 -22.93
C GLN A 321 12.35 -26.95 -21.94
N THR A 322 12.95 -28.08 -22.33
CA THR A 322 13.14 -29.24 -21.44
C THR A 322 14.06 -28.87 -20.29
N THR A 323 15.19 -28.23 -20.60
CA THR A 323 16.15 -27.75 -19.58
C THR A 323 15.48 -26.73 -18.65
N GLN A 324 14.67 -25.82 -19.19
CA GLN A 324 13.90 -24.87 -18.38
C GLN A 324 12.92 -25.58 -17.43
N ASN A 325 12.18 -26.58 -17.91
CA ASN A 325 11.24 -27.34 -17.09
C ASN A 325 11.96 -28.09 -15.96
N MET A 326 13.16 -28.63 -16.21
CA MET A 326 13.99 -29.27 -15.18
C MET A 326 14.42 -28.27 -14.11
N ARG A 327 14.80 -27.04 -14.48
CA ARG A 327 15.14 -25.98 -13.52
C ARG A 327 13.95 -25.56 -12.66
N LEU A 328 12.77 -25.42 -13.26
CA LEU A 328 11.54 -25.09 -12.52
C LEU A 328 11.14 -26.22 -11.57
N GLN A 329 11.32 -27.48 -11.97
CA GLN A 329 11.09 -28.63 -11.10
C GLN A 329 12.10 -28.65 -9.94
N ARG A 330 13.39 -28.39 -10.23
CA ARG A 330 14.43 -28.31 -9.21
C ARG A 330 14.18 -27.18 -8.21
N LEU A 331 13.69 -26.03 -8.66
CA LEU A 331 13.28 -24.93 -7.78
C LEU A 331 12.23 -25.40 -6.76
N LYS A 332 11.19 -26.12 -7.20
CA LYS A 332 10.15 -26.66 -6.32
C LYS A 332 10.72 -27.59 -5.25
N GLU A 333 11.61 -28.48 -5.65
CA GLU A 333 12.30 -29.39 -4.74
C GLU A 333 13.12 -28.62 -3.70
N ILE A 334 13.93 -27.65 -4.13
CA ILE A 334 14.74 -26.82 -3.23
C ILE A 334 13.85 -26.08 -2.23
N ILE A 335 12.72 -25.51 -2.66
CA ILE A 335 11.80 -24.79 -1.77
C ILE A 335 11.20 -25.75 -0.73
N CYS A 336 10.80 -26.96 -1.13
CA CYS A 336 10.32 -27.99 -0.20
C CYS A 336 11.41 -28.43 0.79
N GLU A 337 12.63 -28.68 0.31
CA GLU A 337 13.80 -29.04 1.14
C GLU A 337 14.07 -27.95 2.20
N GLN A 338 14.10 -26.68 1.78
CA GLN A 338 14.33 -25.53 2.66
C GLN A 338 13.21 -25.34 3.69
N ALA A 339 11.95 -25.58 3.29
CA ALA A 339 10.82 -25.55 4.22
C ALA A 339 10.95 -26.64 5.30
N ALA A 340 11.33 -27.85 4.92
CA ALA A 340 11.57 -28.96 5.85
C ALA A 340 12.74 -28.66 6.82
N ILE A 341 13.83 -28.06 6.32
CA ILE A 341 14.98 -27.64 7.14
C ILE A 341 14.56 -26.58 8.17
N LYS A 342 13.80 -25.55 7.73
CA LYS A 342 13.28 -24.50 8.62
C LYS A 342 12.38 -25.08 9.72
N GLN A 343 11.49 -26.02 9.36
CA GLN A 343 10.60 -26.68 10.31
C GLN A 343 11.39 -27.52 11.33
N ALA A 344 12.31 -28.38 10.88
CA ALA A 344 13.16 -29.18 11.75
C ALA A 344 14.01 -28.34 12.72
N THR A 345 14.47 -27.17 12.27
CA THR A 345 15.22 -26.23 13.11
C THR A 345 14.34 -25.58 14.19
N LYS A 346 13.08 -25.28 13.86
CA LYS A 346 12.10 -24.74 14.81
C LYS A 346 11.75 -25.79 15.88
N ASP A 347 11.51 -27.03 15.48
CA ASP A 347 11.17 -28.12 16.39
C ASP A 347 12.31 -28.46 17.37
N LYS A 348 13.57 -28.41 16.89
CA LYS A 348 14.74 -28.54 17.77
C LYS A 348 14.84 -27.41 18.80
N LYS A 349 14.52 -26.17 18.42
CA LYS A 349 14.53 -25.03 19.37
C LYS A 349 13.44 -25.18 20.44
N ILE A 350 12.28 -25.72 20.10
CA ILE A 350 11.18 -25.97 21.06
C ILE A 350 11.52 -27.13 22.01
N THR A 351 12.25 -28.13 21.56
CA THR A 351 12.61 -29.31 22.37
C THR A 351 13.80 -29.05 23.32
N THR A 352 14.56 -27.97 23.11
CA THR A 352 15.75 -27.62 23.90
C THR A 352 15.46 -26.56 24.98
N VAL A 353 14.22 -26.07 25.05
CA VAL A 353 13.69 -25.18 26.11
C VAL A 353 12.77 -26.00 26.99
#